data_AF-A0A856MK38-F1
#
_entry.id   AF-A0A856MK38-F1
#
_cell.length_a   1.000
_cell.length_b   1.000
_cell.length_c   1.000
_cell.angle_alpha   90.00
_cell.angle_beta   90.00
_cell.angle_gamma   90.00
#
_symmetry.space_group_name_H-M   'P 1'
#
loop_
_entity.id
_entity.type
_entity.pdbx_description
1 polymer ?
#
loop_
_entity_poly.entity_id
_entity_poly.type
_entity_poly.pdbx_seq_one_letter_code
_entity_poly.pdbx_strand_id
1 'polypeptide(L)'
;MPWQVLSYNCPINPVHAALLNTGKVLFFAGSGNDPNNVANSALGAALWDVSNGTFLRPKIPLDNAGNPIDVFCAAQSFLSNGKLLVAGGTIQYDPFFGETAAFTFDPRTQAWTRVASMNRGRWYPTVLTLGSGRIFAISGLDVNGNLDTNPEIFSGSSWTIFSQPTSSFALYAHLFLLSTGKIFYSGAQLGGNNGLSPTILTLPSRFNRPITEQSVFGLQQSDYGNQSASVLLPPAQDQKVMIIGGGNDSGMATNRVNIINLNPSSPTYTAAPSLLNARMHHNAVLLPDRTVFVCNGSRMNEDIGQSTLPAEIYNPATNTWTAVETPNVNGRVYHSVALLLPDGRVVTAGGNPERGSYESRIEIYSPAYMSQTRPTIQSAPQLVGYGGRITIQTPQAASIKWVHLIRPMATTHGLDTEQRLVDLPINSRTNSSLSVTATSNRNLAPPGYYMMFITNNNNVPSVARWIQLI
;
A
#
# COMPACT_ATOMS: atom_id res chain seq x y z
N MET A 1 11.26 24.98 -3.77
CA MET A 1 10.01 24.40 -3.26
C MET A 1 10.16 22.88 -3.28
N PRO A 2 9.74 22.16 -2.23
CA PRO A 2 9.97 20.71 -2.13
C PRO A 2 9.07 19.87 -3.04
N TRP A 3 8.00 20.47 -3.57
CA TRP A 3 7.14 19.87 -4.59
C TRP A 3 7.60 20.25 -6.01
N GLN A 4 7.68 19.25 -6.88
CA GLN A 4 7.96 19.42 -8.30
C GLN A 4 6.89 18.71 -9.13
N VAL A 5 6.17 19.48 -9.95
CA VAL A 5 5.36 18.94 -11.04
C VAL A 5 6.30 18.50 -12.16
N LEU A 6 6.16 17.25 -12.62
CA LEU A 6 6.95 16.77 -13.73
C LEU A 6 6.48 17.43 -15.04
N SER A 7 7.41 17.60 -16.00
CA SER A 7 7.12 18.23 -17.29
C SER A 7 6.30 17.34 -18.24
N TYR A 8 5.97 16.13 -17.81
CA TYR A 8 5.20 15.14 -18.54
C TYR A 8 4.12 14.56 -17.63
N ASN A 9 3.06 14.05 -18.25
CA ASN A 9 1.92 13.49 -17.54
C ASN A 9 1.93 11.96 -17.58
N CYS A 10 1.28 11.34 -16.60
CA CYS A 10 0.90 9.95 -16.69
C CYS A 10 -0.04 9.79 -17.89
N PRO A 11 0.24 8.87 -18.84
CA PRO A 11 -0.56 8.80 -20.06
C PRO A 11 -1.79 7.88 -19.88
N ILE A 12 -2.17 7.57 -18.64
CA ILE A 12 -3.39 6.85 -18.21
C ILE A 12 -3.94 7.53 -16.95
N ASN A 13 -5.16 7.17 -16.54
CA ASN A 13 -5.67 7.46 -15.19
C ASN A 13 -4.94 6.58 -14.15
N PRO A 14 -4.09 7.13 -13.26
CA PRO A 14 -3.27 6.32 -12.36
C PRO A 14 -4.03 5.94 -11.07
N VAL A 15 -5.01 5.05 -11.20
CA VAL A 15 -5.87 4.59 -10.09
C VAL A 15 -5.12 3.64 -9.15
N HIS A 16 -4.25 2.80 -9.69
CA HIS A 16 -3.37 1.90 -8.94
C HIS A 16 -1.91 2.24 -9.24
N ALA A 17 -1.05 2.13 -8.24
CA ALA A 17 0.39 2.31 -8.41
C ALA A 17 1.19 1.30 -7.59
N ALA A 18 2.23 0.72 -8.18
CA ALA A 18 3.15 -0.17 -7.49
C ALA A 18 4.61 0.16 -7.81
N LEU A 19 5.45 0.26 -6.77
CA LEU A 19 6.90 0.38 -6.94
C LEU A 19 7.51 -1.00 -7.17
N LEU A 20 8.08 -1.22 -8.36
CA LEU A 20 8.71 -2.48 -8.69
C LEU A 20 10.16 -2.53 -8.20
N ASN A 21 10.68 -3.74 -7.98
CA ASN A 21 12.07 -3.98 -7.58
C ASN A 21 13.13 -3.58 -8.63
N THR A 22 12.71 -3.07 -9.78
CA THR A 22 13.54 -2.41 -10.79
C THR A 22 13.70 -0.91 -10.57
N GLY A 23 12.96 -0.33 -9.60
CA GLY A 23 12.88 1.11 -9.36
C GLY A 23 11.87 1.84 -10.25
N LYS A 24 11.21 1.13 -11.18
CA LYS A 24 10.11 1.66 -12.01
C LYS A 24 8.79 1.62 -11.26
N VAL A 25 7.84 2.46 -11.66
CA VAL A 25 6.48 2.49 -11.10
C VAL A 25 5.50 1.98 -12.15
N LEU A 26 4.73 0.96 -11.80
CA LEU A 26 3.61 0.50 -12.63
C LEU A 26 2.35 1.25 -12.19
N PHE A 27 1.78 2.04 -13.09
CA PHE A 27 0.41 2.54 -12.99
C PHE A 27 -0.52 1.63 -13.78
N PHE A 28 -1.70 1.35 -13.24
CA PHE A 28 -2.75 0.67 -14.00
C PHE A 28 -4.14 1.11 -13.55
N ALA A 29 -5.09 0.95 -14.46
CA ALA A 29 -6.47 1.39 -14.30
C ALA A 29 -7.47 0.51 -15.05
N GLY A 30 -7.00 -0.28 -16.03
CA GLY A 30 -7.89 -0.93 -16.98
C GLY A 30 -8.68 0.10 -17.78
N SER A 31 -10.00 0.10 -17.71
CA SER A 31 -10.85 1.13 -18.32
C SER A 31 -10.69 2.52 -17.68
N GLY A 32 -10.18 2.60 -16.44
CA GLY A 32 -9.86 3.87 -15.78
C GLY A 32 -11.08 4.66 -15.31
N ASN A 33 -12.13 3.97 -14.85
CA ASN A 33 -13.41 4.55 -14.45
C ASN A 33 -14.15 5.25 -15.60
N ASP A 34 -14.11 4.66 -16.79
CA ASP A 34 -14.87 5.13 -17.95
C ASP A 34 -15.36 3.90 -18.74
N PRO A 35 -16.67 3.64 -18.79
CA PRO A 35 -17.22 2.46 -19.46
C PRO A 35 -17.02 2.48 -20.97
N ASN A 36 -16.66 3.62 -21.55
CA ASN A 36 -16.37 3.74 -22.98
C ASN A 36 -14.92 3.36 -23.31
N ASN A 37 -14.05 3.22 -22.31
CA ASN A 37 -12.67 2.82 -22.52
C ASN A 37 -12.53 1.29 -22.58
N VAL A 38 -11.77 0.82 -23.56
CA VAL A 38 -11.41 -0.59 -23.66
C VAL A 38 -10.28 -0.90 -22.68
N ALA A 39 -10.49 -1.82 -21.73
CA ALA A 39 -9.55 -2.11 -20.66
C ALA A 39 -8.19 -2.66 -21.12
N ASN A 40 -8.14 -3.38 -22.26
CA ASN A 40 -6.91 -3.84 -22.91
C ASN A 40 -6.41 -2.86 -24.00
N SER A 41 -6.82 -1.60 -23.95
CA SER A 41 -6.23 -0.58 -24.80
C SER A 41 -4.86 -0.18 -24.27
N ALA A 42 -4.18 0.72 -25.00
CA ALA A 42 -3.01 1.38 -24.46
C ALA A 42 -3.33 2.06 -23.11
N LEU A 43 -4.57 2.44 -22.79
CA LEU A 43 -4.94 3.15 -21.56
C LEU A 43 -4.96 2.27 -20.29
N GLY A 44 -4.83 0.95 -20.42
CA GLY A 44 -4.97 0.02 -19.29
C GLY A 44 -3.85 0.07 -18.25
N ALA A 45 -2.60 0.20 -18.71
CA ALA A 45 -1.41 0.20 -17.86
C ALA A 45 -0.27 1.01 -18.45
N ALA A 46 0.55 1.61 -17.58
CA ALA A 46 1.75 2.36 -17.92
C ALA A 46 2.87 2.07 -16.93
N LEU A 47 4.01 1.57 -17.45
CA LEU A 47 5.22 1.37 -16.67
C LEU A 47 6.13 2.59 -16.83
N TRP A 48 6.20 3.39 -15.77
CA TRP A 48 6.98 4.61 -15.72
C TRP A 48 8.43 4.34 -15.29
N ASP A 49 9.37 4.72 -16.14
CA ASP A 49 10.79 4.79 -15.81
C ASP A 49 11.11 6.14 -15.19
N VAL A 50 11.20 6.15 -13.86
CA VAL A 50 11.41 7.35 -13.03
C VAL A 50 12.71 8.08 -13.41
N SER A 51 13.72 7.36 -13.90
CA SER A 51 15.06 7.92 -14.15
C SER A 51 15.15 8.80 -15.40
N ASN A 52 14.35 8.49 -16.42
CA ASN A 52 14.37 9.18 -17.71
C ASN A 52 13.01 9.78 -18.11
N GLY A 53 11.95 9.52 -17.35
CA GLY A 53 10.62 10.06 -17.61
C GLY A 53 9.85 9.41 -18.74
N THR A 54 10.18 8.19 -19.12
CA THR A 54 9.52 7.46 -20.21
C THR A 54 8.49 6.45 -19.71
N PHE A 55 7.53 6.08 -20.58
CA PHE A 55 6.47 5.13 -20.26
C PHE A 55 6.43 3.97 -21.27
N LEU A 56 6.42 2.76 -20.76
CA LEU A 56 6.06 1.55 -21.52
C LEU A 56 4.56 1.26 -21.31
N ARG A 57 3.87 0.70 -22.30
CA ARG A 57 2.43 0.42 -22.27
C ARG A 57 2.15 -1.09 -22.35
N PRO A 58 2.43 -1.85 -21.27
CA PRO A 58 2.23 -3.28 -21.28
C PRO A 58 0.73 -3.61 -21.35
N LYS A 59 0.34 -4.45 -22.30
CA LYS A 59 -1.05 -4.87 -22.49
C LYS A 59 -1.46 -5.88 -21.44
N ILE A 60 -2.64 -5.68 -20.86
CA ILE A 60 -3.29 -6.64 -19.96
C ILE A 60 -3.75 -7.84 -20.82
N PRO A 61 -3.65 -9.10 -20.38
CA PRO A 61 -4.07 -10.24 -21.20
C PRO A 61 -5.59 -10.26 -21.43
N LEU A 62 -6.01 -10.76 -22.60
CA LEU A 62 -7.41 -11.04 -22.92
C LEU A 62 -7.89 -12.32 -22.20
N ASP A 63 -9.19 -12.54 -22.18
CA ASP A 63 -9.76 -13.85 -21.85
C ASP A 63 -9.52 -14.88 -22.98
N ASN A 64 -9.96 -16.13 -22.76
CA ASN A 64 -9.79 -17.21 -23.75
C ASN A 64 -10.60 -17.00 -25.04
N ALA A 65 -11.62 -16.14 -25.02
CA ALA A 65 -12.44 -15.78 -26.17
C ALA A 65 -11.92 -14.53 -26.90
N GLY A 66 -10.84 -13.91 -26.40
CA GLY A 66 -10.26 -12.70 -26.97
C GLY A 66 -10.92 -11.40 -26.48
N ASN A 67 -11.74 -11.44 -25.44
CA ASN A 67 -12.35 -10.24 -24.86
C ASN A 67 -11.42 -9.55 -23.84
N PRO A 68 -11.46 -8.21 -23.74
CA PRO A 68 -10.78 -7.47 -22.69
C PRO A 68 -11.24 -7.89 -21.28
N ILE A 69 -10.27 -8.04 -20.37
CA ILE A 69 -10.53 -8.18 -18.93
C ILE A 69 -10.15 -6.86 -18.26
N ASP A 70 -11.05 -6.33 -17.43
CA ASP A 70 -10.85 -5.04 -16.80
C ASP A 70 -10.34 -5.17 -15.36
N VAL A 71 -9.09 -4.73 -15.14
CA VAL A 71 -8.45 -4.68 -13.83
C VAL A 71 -8.81 -3.42 -13.04
N PHE A 72 -9.65 -2.54 -13.58
CA PHE A 72 -10.24 -1.45 -12.80
C PHE A 72 -10.87 -2.04 -11.54
N CYS A 73 -10.50 -1.51 -10.37
CA CYS A 73 -11.01 -1.97 -9.08
C CYS A 73 -10.52 -3.35 -8.62
N ALA A 74 -9.46 -3.88 -9.23
CA ALA A 74 -8.76 -5.07 -8.75
C ALA A 74 -7.89 -4.75 -7.52
N ALA A 75 -7.44 -5.76 -6.79
CA ALA A 75 -6.49 -5.58 -5.69
C ALA A 75 -5.10 -6.12 -6.05
N GLN A 76 -4.07 -5.61 -5.40
CA GLN A 76 -2.68 -5.97 -5.71
C GLN A 76 -1.82 -6.28 -4.48
N SER A 77 -0.88 -7.22 -4.62
CA SER A 77 0.08 -7.61 -3.57
C SER A 77 1.31 -8.29 -4.18
N PHE A 78 2.50 -8.16 -3.56
CA PHE A 78 3.73 -8.71 -4.12
C PHE A 78 3.95 -10.18 -3.74
N LEU A 79 4.19 -11.02 -4.74
CA LEU A 79 4.68 -12.39 -4.54
C LEU A 79 6.14 -12.38 -4.06
N SER A 80 6.57 -13.47 -3.42
CA SER A 80 7.94 -13.61 -2.89
C SER A 80 9.06 -13.46 -3.93
N ASN A 81 8.74 -13.72 -5.20
CA ASN A 81 9.65 -13.56 -6.34
C ASN A 81 9.69 -12.13 -6.92
N GLY A 82 8.94 -11.18 -6.34
CA GLY A 82 8.89 -9.78 -6.76
C GLY A 82 7.88 -9.48 -7.88
N LYS A 83 7.16 -10.48 -8.39
CA LYS A 83 6.02 -10.23 -9.29
C LYS A 83 4.87 -9.60 -8.51
N LEU A 84 4.14 -8.69 -9.13
CA LEU A 84 2.92 -8.12 -8.57
C LEU A 84 1.74 -9.00 -8.96
N LEU A 85 1.06 -9.62 -7.99
CA LEU A 85 -0.25 -10.23 -8.23
C LEU A 85 -1.30 -9.11 -8.31
N VAL A 86 -2.18 -9.17 -9.30
CA VAL A 86 -3.38 -8.34 -9.41
C VAL A 86 -4.58 -9.27 -9.57
N ALA A 87 -5.59 -9.15 -8.71
CA ALA A 87 -6.72 -10.08 -8.67
C ALA A 87 -8.04 -9.33 -8.49
N GLY A 88 -9.05 -9.75 -9.25
CA GLY A 88 -10.34 -9.09 -9.30
C GLY A 88 -10.40 -8.05 -10.41
N GLY A 89 -11.35 -7.14 -10.27
CA GLY A 89 -11.61 -6.10 -11.25
C GLY A 89 -13.09 -5.95 -11.55
N THR A 90 -13.41 -5.47 -12.75
CA THR A 90 -14.76 -5.08 -13.14
C THR A 90 -15.24 -5.90 -14.33
N ILE A 91 -16.39 -6.55 -14.21
CA ILE A 91 -17.09 -7.18 -15.36
C ILE A 91 -18.03 -6.16 -16.01
N GLN A 92 -18.72 -5.37 -15.18
CA GLN A 92 -19.78 -4.48 -15.60
C GLN A 92 -19.83 -3.26 -14.68
N TYR A 93 -20.30 -2.14 -15.24
CA TYR A 93 -20.67 -0.92 -14.52
C TYR A 93 -22.19 -0.81 -14.37
N ASP A 94 -22.66 -0.17 -13.30
CA ASP A 94 -24.04 0.30 -13.15
C ASP A 94 -25.14 -0.79 -13.36
N PRO A 95 -25.23 -1.82 -12.49
CA PRO A 95 -24.46 -2.01 -11.25
C PRO A 95 -23.09 -2.65 -11.46
N PHE A 96 -22.20 -2.45 -10.48
CA PHE A 96 -20.85 -2.99 -10.49
C PHE A 96 -20.81 -4.49 -10.17
N PHE A 97 -20.20 -5.28 -11.06
CA PHE A 97 -19.96 -6.72 -10.88
C PHE A 97 -18.46 -7.04 -10.89
N GLY A 98 -18.04 -7.94 -10.00
CA GLY A 98 -16.64 -8.27 -9.80
C GLY A 98 -16.08 -9.36 -10.69
N GLU A 99 -14.87 -9.13 -11.17
CA GLU A 99 -14.11 -10.08 -12.00
C GLU A 99 -13.45 -11.19 -11.16
N THR A 100 -13.33 -12.38 -11.73
CA THR A 100 -12.65 -13.55 -11.13
C THR A 100 -11.18 -13.63 -11.54
N ALA A 101 -10.80 -13.00 -12.65
CA ALA A 101 -9.47 -13.09 -13.22
C ALA A 101 -8.38 -12.61 -12.25
N ALA A 102 -7.20 -13.20 -12.42
CA ALA A 102 -5.99 -12.78 -11.74
C ALA A 102 -4.80 -12.84 -12.69
N PHE A 103 -3.85 -11.95 -12.44
CA PHE A 103 -2.66 -11.74 -13.26
C PHE A 103 -1.44 -11.56 -12.38
N THR A 104 -0.28 -11.84 -12.95
CA THR A 104 0.99 -11.36 -12.40
C THR A 104 1.63 -10.39 -13.37
N PHE A 105 2.14 -9.27 -12.88
CA PHE A 105 3.07 -8.42 -13.61
C PHE A 105 4.49 -8.79 -13.22
N ASP A 106 5.30 -9.17 -14.22
CA ASP A 106 6.71 -9.49 -14.01
C ASP A 106 7.57 -8.25 -14.30
N PRO A 107 8.24 -7.68 -13.29
CA PRO A 107 9.03 -6.46 -13.47
C PRO A 107 10.26 -6.66 -14.37
N ARG A 108 10.74 -7.89 -14.54
CA ARG A 108 11.92 -8.19 -15.37
C ARG A 108 11.56 -8.23 -16.85
N THR A 109 10.48 -8.94 -17.19
CA THR A 109 9.99 -9.03 -18.57
C THR A 109 9.10 -7.85 -18.94
N GLN A 110 8.68 -7.05 -17.94
CA GLN A 110 7.77 -5.91 -18.08
C GLN A 110 6.42 -6.31 -18.72
N ALA A 111 5.96 -7.52 -18.40
CA ALA A 111 4.79 -8.12 -19.03
C ALA A 111 3.83 -8.72 -18.00
N TRP A 112 2.55 -8.71 -18.37
CA TRP A 112 1.49 -9.38 -17.64
C TRP A 112 1.40 -10.85 -18.03
N THR A 113 1.00 -11.70 -17.09
CA THR A 113 0.71 -13.11 -17.33
C THR A 113 -0.53 -13.51 -16.55
N ARG A 114 -1.50 -14.13 -17.22
CA ARG A 114 -2.71 -14.66 -16.56
C ARG A 114 -2.32 -15.83 -15.65
N VAL A 115 -2.89 -15.86 -14.45
CA VAL A 115 -2.76 -16.98 -13.52
C VAL A 115 -4.13 -17.58 -13.24
N ALA A 116 -4.21 -18.58 -12.35
CA ALA A 116 -5.49 -19.14 -11.96
C ALA A 116 -6.46 -18.05 -11.47
N SER A 117 -7.70 -18.07 -11.97
CA SER A 117 -8.77 -17.21 -11.47
C SER A 117 -9.11 -17.52 -10.02
N MET A 118 -9.55 -16.49 -9.30
CA MET A 118 -10.19 -16.64 -7.99
C MET A 118 -11.44 -17.51 -8.08
N ASN A 119 -11.85 -18.09 -6.95
CA ASN A 119 -13.08 -18.86 -6.83
C ASN A 119 -14.33 -17.96 -6.83
N ARG A 120 -14.17 -16.68 -6.42
CA ARG A 120 -15.23 -15.67 -6.40
C ARG A 120 -14.84 -14.47 -7.25
N GLY A 121 -15.83 -13.89 -7.92
CA GLY A 121 -15.67 -12.56 -8.53
C GLY A 121 -15.48 -11.52 -7.44
N ARG A 122 -14.63 -10.51 -7.67
CA ARG A 122 -14.39 -9.45 -6.69
C ARG A 122 -14.10 -8.11 -7.36
N TRP A 123 -14.99 -7.14 -7.12
CA TRP A 123 -14.77 -5.72 -7.36
C TRP A 123 -14.45 -5.02 -6.03
N TYR A 124 -13.33 -4.31 -5.93
CA TYR A 124 -12.77 -3.78 -4.67
C TYR A 124 -12.47 -4.83 -3.57
N PRO A 125 -11.81 -5.97 -3.90
CA PRO A 125 -11.31 -6.87 -2.87
C PRO A 125 -10.14 -6.28 -2.09
N THR A 126 -9.79 -6.87 -0.96
CA THR A 126 -8.43 -6.70 -0.39
C THR A 126 -7.62 -7.96 -0.61
N VAL A 127 -6.37 -7.80 -1.06
CA VAL A 127 -5.35 -8.86 -1.01
C VAL A 127 -4.19 -8.50 -0.08
N LEU A 128 -3.62 -9.50 0.58
CA LEU A 128 -2.54 -9.34 1.56
C LEU A 128 -1.52 -10.48 1.46
N THR A 129 -0.23 -10.15 1.37
CA THR A 129 0.84 -11.15 1.48
C THR A 129 0.98 -11.68 2.91
N LEU A 130 0.90 -13.00 3.08
CA LEU A 130 1.12 -13.70 4.35
C LEU A 130 2.60 -14.00 4.57
N GLY A 131 3.00 -14.32 5.81
CA GLY A 131 4.39 -14.71 6.12
C GLY A 131 4.81 -16.05 5.49
N SER A 132 3.85 -16.81 4.94
CA SER A 132 4.14 -17.97 4.09
C SER A 132 4.58 -17.58 2.66
N GLY A 133 4.29 -16.36 2.20
CA GLY A 133 4.43 -15.91 0.81
C GLY A 133 3.18 -16.15 -0.05
N ARG A 134 2.15 -16.81 0.51
CA ARG A 134 0.82 -16.94 -0.10
C ARG A 134 0.02 -15.65 0.06
N ILE A 135 -0.96 -15.43 -0.82
CA ILE A 135 -1.79 -14.22 -0.81
C ILE A 135 -3.18 -14.55 -0.28
N PHE A 136 -3.63 -13.85 0.75
CA PHE A 136 -4.99 -13.91 1.28
C PHE A 136 -5.87 -12.88 0.56
N ALA A 137 -7.09 -13.25 0.18
CA ALA A 137 -8.08 -12.37 -0.43
C ALA A 137 -9.41 -12.42 0.33
N ILE A 138 -10.07 -11.27 0.47
CA ILE A 138 -11.39 -11.13 1.12
C ILE A 138 -12.16 -9.95 0.53
N SER A 139 -13.48 -9.92 0.79
CA SER A 139 -14.40 -8.84 0.40
C SER A 139 -14.48 -8.66 -1.13
N GLY A 140 -15.05 -7.54 -1.54
CA GLY A 140 -15.37 -7.21 -2.92
C GLY A 140 -16.79 -7.64 -3.30
N LEU A 141 -17.34 -7.00 -4.34
CA LEU A 141 -18.61 -7.43 -4.93
C LEU A 141 -18.38 -8.60 -5.88
N ASP A 142 -19.26 -9.59 -5.86
CA ASP A 142 -19.18 -10.77 -6.72
C ASP A 142 -19.70 -10.53 -8.14
N VAL A 143 -19.73 -11.59 -8.94
CA VAL A 143 -20.18 -11.55 -10.34
C VAL A 143 -21.65 -11.11 -10.49
N ASN A 144 -22.42 -11.09 -9.40
CA ASN A 144 -23.80 -10.63 -9.34
C ASN A 144 -23.95 -9.31 -8.57
N GLY A 145 -22.84 -8.68 -8.16
CA GLY A 145 -22.83 -7.41 -7.42
C GLY A 145 -23.11 -7.54 -5.92
N ASN A 146 -23.08 -8.75 -5.36
CA ASN A 146 -23.28 -8.96 -3.93
C ASN A 146 -21.94 -8.95 -3.19
N LEU A 147 -21.89 -8.41 -1.97
CA LEU A 147 -20.69 -8.46 -1.14
C LEU A 147 -20.28 -9.92 -0.86
N ASP A 148 -19.06 -10.31 -1.26
CA ASP A 148 -18.54 -11.64 -0.98
C ASP A 148 -17.87 -11.72 0.39
N THR A 149 -18.31 -12.70 1.18
CA THR A 149 -17.80 -12.99 2.53
C THR A 149 -16.94 -14.25 2.59
N ASN A 150 -16.53 -14.81 1.45
CA ASN A 150 -15.85 -16.11 1.41
C ASN A 150 -14.38 -15.90 1.07
N PRO A 151 -13.48 -15.78 2.05
CA PRO A 151 -12.08 -15.55 1.77
C PRO A 151 -11.42 -16.73 1.06
N GLU A 152 -10.32 -16.46 0.38
CA GLU A 152 -9.52 -17.46 -0.33
C GLU A 152 -8.04 -17.16 -0.27
N ILE A 153 -7.20 -18.17 -0.52
CA ILE A 153 -5.74 -18.03 -0.53
C ILE A 153 -5.18 -18.50 -1.86
N PHE A 154 -4.35 -17.65 -2.48
CA PHE A 154 -3.53 -18.00 -3.62
C PHE A 154 -2.23 -18.66 -3.18
N SER A 155 -1.95 -19.86 -3.70
CA SER A 155 -0.76 -20.66 -3.41
C SER A 155 0.45 -20.36 -4.31
N GLY A 156 0.28 -19.53 -5.35
CA GLY A 156 1.24 -19.33 -6.43
C GLY A 156 0.81 -19.99 -7.75
N SER A 157 -0.06 -20.99 -7.68
CA SER A 157 -0.60 -21.69 -8.86
C SER A 157 -2.12 -21.85 -8.84
N SER A 158 -2.74 -21.81 -7.66
CA SER A 158 -4.18 -22.03 -7.49
C SER A 158 -4.75 -21.22 -6.34
N TRP A 159 -6.06 -20.97 -6.38
CA TRP A 159 -6.81 -20.38 -5.28
C TRP A 159 -7.57 -21.45 -4.51
N THR A 160 -7.52 -21.40 -3.18
CA THR A 160 -8.29 -22.28 -2.30
C THR A 160 -9.18 -21.44 -1.41
N ILE A 161 -10.50 -21.66 -1.49
CA ILE A 161 -11.52 -20.96 -0.72
C ILE A 161 -11.72 -21.59 0.66
N PHE A 162 -12.00 -20.78 1.68
CA PHE A 162 -12.46 -21.27 2.97
C PHE A 162 -13.91 -21.73 2.87
N SER A 163 -14.26 -22.82 3.57
CA SER A 163 -15.61 -23.41 3.48
C SER A 163 -16.66 -22.67 4.30
N GLN A 164 -16.25 -21.69 5.10
CA GLN A 164 -17.13 -20.91 5.98
C GLN A 164 -16.89 -19.43 5.69
N PRO A 165 -17.96 -18.62 5.59
CA PRO A 165 -17.82 -17.20 5.38
C PRO A 165 -17.29 -16.51 6.63
N THR A 166 -16.74 -15.31 6.44
CA THR A 166 -16.41 -14.35 7.49
C THR A 166 -17.58 -13.40 7.75
N SER A 167 -17.40 -12.48 8.70
CA SER A 167 -18.23 -11.27 8.77
C SER A 167 -18.13 -10.43 7.48
N SER A 168 -19.05 -9.46 7.32
CA SER A 168 -19.17 -8.60 6.14
C SER A 168 -18.11 -7.50 6.09
N PHE A 169 -16.85 -7.88 5.87
CA PHE A 169 -15.77 -6.91 5.62
C PHE A 169 -16.13 -6.01 4.45
N ALA A 170 -16.03 -4.69 4.66
CA ALA A 170 -16.32 -3.71 3.62
C ALA A 170 -15.26 -3.73 2.50
N LEU A 171 -15.61 -3.07 1.38
CA LEU A 171 -14.76 -3.04 0.20
C LEU A 171 -13.41 -2.41 0.55
N TYR A 172 -12.33 -2.92 -0.04
CA TYR A 172 -10.97 -2.54 0.31
C TYR A 172 -10.70 -2.45 1.82
N ALA A 173 -11.22 -3.38 2.63
CA ALA A 173 -10.90 -3.45 4.05
C ALA A 173 -9.38 -3.40 4.28
N HIS A 174 -8.87 -2.45 5.07
CA HIS A 174 -7.44 -2.30 5.31
C HIS A 174 -6.91 -3.39 6.24
N LEU A 175 -6.12 -4.32 5.68
CA LEU A 175 -5.60 -5.49 6.39
C LEU A 175 -4.10 -5.40 6.63
N PHE A 176 -3.66 -5.78 7.82
CA PHE A 176 -2.26 -5.86 8.22
C PHE A 176 -1.91 -7.26 8.69
N LEU A 177 -0.86 -7.85 8.12
CA LEU A 177 -0.27 -9.07 8.68
C LEU A 177 0.54 -8.72 9.94
N LEU A 178 0.17 -9.32 11.06
CA LEU A 178 0.85 -9.17 12.35
C LEU A 178 2.02 -10.13 12.48
N SER A 179 2.99 -9.79 13.31
CA SER A 179 4.15 -10.61 13.66
C SER A 179 3.79 -11.99 14.20
N THR A 180 2.58 -12.15 14.76
CA THR A 180 2.02 -13.42 15.24
C THR A 180 1.49 -14.32 14.12
N GLY A 181 1.36 -13.80 12.89
CA GLY A 181 0.72 -14.49 11.76
C GLY A 181 -0.80 -14.29 11.69
N LYS A 182 -1.39 -13.59 12.66
CA LYS A 182 -2.78 -13.10 12.59
C LYS A 182 -2.90 -11.93 11.60
N ILE A 183 -4.11 -11.64 11.18
CA ILE A 183 -4.43 -10.48 10.31
C ILE A 183 -5.25 -9.50 11.12
N PHE A 184 -4.97 -8.20 11.00
CA PHE A 184 -5.76 -7.15 11.64
C PHE A 184 -6.46 -6.28 10.60
N TYR A 185 -7.77 -6.12 10.75
CA TYR A 185 -8.57 -5.12 10.04
C TYR A 185 -8.67 -3.83 10.87
N SER A 186 -8.22 -2.72 10.30
CA SER A 186 -8.11 -1.45 11.03
C SER A 186 -9.39 -0.63 11.14
N GLY A 187 -10.48 -1.03 10.47
CA GLY A 187 -11.68 -0.20 10.32
C GLY A 187 -11.62 0.83 9.19
N ALA A 188 -10.49 0.92 8.47
CA ALA A 188 -10.39 1.73 7.25
C ALA A 188 -10.88 0.91 6.06
N GLN A 189 -11.68 1.51 5.20
CA GLN A 189 -12.41 0.81 4.14
C GLN A 189 -12.91 1.78 3.05
N LEU A 190 -13.49 1.25 1.98
CA LEU A 190 -14.20 1.97 0.94
C LEU A 190 -15.70 1.65 0.98
N GLY A 191 -16.54 2.68 0.96
CA GLY A 191 -17.98 2.56 1.04
C GLY A 191 -18.48 2.69 2.49
N GLY A 192 -19.51 1.92 2.87
CA GLY A 192 -20.07 1.94 4.23
C GLY A 192 -19.38 0.93 5.17
N ASN A 193 -19.36 1.21 6.47
CA ASN A 193 -18.68 0.37 7.48
C ASN A 193 -19.31 -1.03 7.72
N ASN A 194 -20.39 -1.39 7.04
CA ASN A 194 -21.11 -2.68 7.15
C ASN A 194 -21.44 -3.15 8.59
N GLY A 195 -21.37 -2.27 9.59
CA GLY A 195 -21.52 -2.60 11.00
C GLY A 195 -20.36 -3.41 11.61
N LEU A 196 -19.23 -3.59 10.92
CA LEU A 196 -18.12 -4.41 11.38
C LEU A 196 -17.11 -3.58 12.18
N SER A 197 -16.89 -3.95 13.44
CA SER A 197 -15.81 -3.36 14.24
C SER A 197 -14.43 -3.78 13.70
N PRO A 198 -13.37 -2.97 13.93
CA PRO A 198 -12.00 -3.44 13.76
C PRO A 198 -11.81 -4.82 14.39
N THR A 199 -11.07 -5.70 13.74
CA THR A 199 -11.11 -7.14 14.09
C THR A 199 -9.78 -7.80 13.82
N ILE A 200 -9.37 -8.72 14.70
CA ILE A 200 -8.21 -9.60 14.52
C ILE A 200 -8.71 -10.95 14.02
N LEU A 201 -8.21 -11.38 12.87
CA LEU A 201 -8.50 -12.66 12.25
C LEU A 201 -7.37 -13.66 12.55
N THR A 202 -7.74 -14.85 13.02
CA THR A 202 -6.84 -15.99 13.16
C THR A 202 -7.18 -17.04 12.12
N LEU A 203 -6.29 -17.22 11.15
CA LEU A 203 -6.47 -18.21 10.09
C LEU A 203 -6.30 -19.64 10.64
N PRO A 204 -7.21 -20.58 10.32
CA PRO A 204 -7.07 -21.97 10.73
C PRO A 204 -6.02 -22.68 9.87
N SER A 205 -5.55 -23.84 10.36
CA SER A 205 -4.60 -24.68 9.62
C SER A 205 -5.22 -25.41 8.41
N ARG A 206 -6.56 -25.47 8.34
CA ARG A 206 -7.33 -26.14 7.29
C ARG A 206 -8.46 -25.24 6.80
N PHE A 207 -8.71 -25.23 5.49
CA PHE A 207 -9.76 -24.42 4.86
C PHE A 207 -11.19 -24.83 5.23
N ASN A 208 -11.38 -26.04 5.78
CA ASN A 208 -12.69 -26.53 6.23
C ASN A 208 -13.03 -26.16 7.68
N ARG A 209 -12.29 -25.22 8.27
CA ARG A 209 -12.51 -24.65 9.60
C ARG A 209 -12.78 -23.15 9.45
N PRO A 210 -13.57 -22.55 10.34
CA PRO A 210 -13.83 -21.12 10.28
C PRO A 210 -12.57 -20.31 10.65
N ILE A 211 -12.46 -19.11 10.08
CA ILE A 211 -11.55 -18.08 10.58
C ILE A 211 -12.12 -17.56 11.89
N THR A 212 -11.29 -17.48 12.91
CA THR A 212 -11.70 -16.90 14.20
C THR A 212 -11.54 -15.39 14.14
N GLU A 213 -12.59 -14.67 14.50
CA GLU A 213 -12.65 -13.20 14.52
C GLU A 213 -12.74 -12.69 15.96
N GLN A 214 -11.83 -11.79 16.33
CA GLN A 214 -11.82 -11.11 17.64
C GLN A 214 -12.02 -9.62 17.42
N SER A 215 -13.18 -9.10 17.79
CA SER A 215 -13.46 -7.67 17.71
C SER A 215 -12.53 -6.85 18.60
N VAL A 216 -12.20 -5.67 18.12
CA VAL A 216 -11.35 -4.67 18.74
C VAL A 216 -12.14 -3.38 18.85
N PHE A 217 -12.13 -2.79 20.04
CA PHE A 217 -12.94 -1.62 20.37
C PHE A 217 -12.09 -0.36 20.55
N GLY A 218 -12.76 0.76 20.88
CA GLY A 218 -12.12 2.03 21.19
C GLY A 218 -11.86 2.94 19.98
N LEU A 219 -12.19 2.52 18.76
CA LEU A 219 -12.06 3.36 17.57
C LEU A 219 -13.10 4.50 17.65
N GLN A 220 -12.63 5.73 17.79
CA GLN A 220 -13.50 6.91 17.80
C GLN A 220 -14.08 7.13 16.40
N GLN A 221 -15.30 7.70 16.31
CA GLN A 221 -15.98 7.99 15.04
C GLN A 221 -15.85 6.81 14.05
N SER A 222 -16.25 5.60 14.48
CA SER A 222 -16.03 4.36 13.74
C SER A 222 -16.76 4.33 12.39
N ASP A 223 -17.78 5.17 12.21
CA ASP A 223 -18.48 5.44 10.95
C ASP A 223 -17.64 6.25 9.94
N TYR A 224 -16.54 6.88 10.36
CA TYR A 224 -15.64 7.66 9.50
C TYR A 224 -14.50 6.82 8.88
N GLY A 225 -14.71 5.52 8.70
CA GLY A 225 -13.71 4.62 8.10
C GLY A 225 -13.56 4.77 6.58
N ASN A 226 -14.56 5.35 5.91
CA ASN A 226 -14.61 5.45 4.45
C ASN A 226 -13.46 6.31 3.92
N GLN A 227 -12.66 5.75 3.03
CA GLN A 227 -11.50 6.38 2.40
C GLN A 227 -10.56 7.09 3.39
N SER A 228 -10.42 6.51 4.57
CA SER A 228 -9.33 6.81 5.50
C SER A 228 -8.04 6.14 5.02
N ALA A 229 -6.89 6.62 5.48
CA ALA A 229 -5.64 5.89 5.35
C ALA A 229 -5.35 5.12 6.63
N SER A 230 -4.60 4.03 6.53
CA SER A 230 -4.03 3.38 7.71
C SER A 230 -2.65 2.81 7.42
N VAL A 231 -1.80 2.75 8.45
CA VAL A 231 -0.42 2.29 8.35
C VAL A 231 -0.01 1.46 9.57
N LEU A 232 0.84 0.46 9.35
CA LEU A 232 1.63 -0.16 10.42
C LEU A 232 2.80 0.77 10.74
N LEU A 233 2.74 1.43 11.90
CA LEU A 233 3.72 2.43 12.29
C LEU A 233 5.14 1.84 12.35
N PRO A 234 6.15 2.62 11.94
CA PRO A 234 7.54 2.21 12.00
C PRO A 234 8.07 2.33 13.45
N PRO A 235 8.87 1.36 13.93
CA PRO A 235 9.20 0.12 13.26
C PRO A 235 8.05 -0.90 13.40
N ALA A 236 7.88 -1.75 12.39
CA ALA A 236 6.85 -2.79 12.37
C ALA A 236 6.90 -3.70 13.62
N GLN A 237 8.09 -3.84 14.24
CA GLN A 237 8.31 -4.53 15.51
C GLN A 237 7.37 -4.07 16.63
N ASP A 238 6.96 -2.80 16.64
CA ASP A 238 6.11 -2.24 17.68
C ASP A 238 4.65 -2.71 17.57
N GLN A 239 4.26 -3.29 16.42
CA GLN A 239 2.90 -3.79 16.17
C GLN A 239 1.82 -2.74 16.45
N LYS A 240 2.09 -1.49 16.09
CA LYS A 240 1.15 -0.38 16.23
C LYS A 240 0.53 -0.02 14.90
N VAL A 241 -0.79 -0.03 14.80
CA VAL A 241 -1.51 0.42 13.60
C VAL A 241 -2.16 1.76 13.87
N MET A 242 -2.01 2.68 12.93
CA MET A 242 -2.60 4.02 12.94
C MET A 242 -3.66 4.10 11.86
N ILE A 243 -4.84 4.61 12.19
CA ILE A 243 -5.89 5.00 11.25
C ILE A 243 -6.01 6.52 11.24
N ILE A 244 -6.11 7.11 10.06
CA ILE A 244 -5.89 8.53 9.79
C ILE A 244 -7.05 9.06 8.95
N GLY A 245 -7.73 10.09 9.45
CA GLY A 245 -8.82 10.77 8.76
C GLY A 245 -9.95 9.82 8.35
N GLY A 246 -10.45 10.05 7.13
CA GLY A 246 -11.60 9.36 6.53
C GLY A 246 -12.84 10.24 6.49
N GLY A 247 -13.91 9.71 5.93
CA GLY A 247 -15.23 10.34 5.87
C GLY A 247 -16.32 9.33 6.20
N ASN A 248 -17.55 9.81 6.27
CA ASN A 248 -18.75 8.98 6.42
C ASN A 248 -19.69 9.15 5.22
N ASP A 249 -20.91 8.60 5.30
CA ASP A 249 -21.88 8.63 4.21
C ASP A 249 -22.33 10.05 3.82
N SER A 250 -22.12 11.06 4.66
CA SER A 250 -22.37 12.46 4.29
C SER A 250 -21.26 13.07 3.44
N GLY A 251 -20.12 12.38 3.32
CA GLY A 251 -18.94 12.84 2.62
C GLY A 251 -18.06 13.83 3.37
N MET A 252 -18.41 14.16 4.62
CA MET A 252 -17.62 15.05 5.45
C MET A 252 -16.38 14.33 5.98
N ALA A 253 -15.21 14.91 5.75
CA ALA A 253 -13.97 14.36 6.28
C ALA A 253 -13.81 14.61 7.79
N THR A 254 -13.16 13.69 8.49
CA THR A 254 -12.68 13.87 9.85
C THR A 254 -11.16 14.10 9.88
N ASN A 255 -10.67 14.74 10.94
CA ASN A 255 -9.25 14.81 11.27
C ASN A 255 -8.82 13.76 12.31
N ARG A 256 -9.71 12.81 12.62
CA ARG A 256 -9.48 11.74 13.60
C ARG A 256 -8.17 11.00 13.33
N VAL A 257 -7.45 10.75 14.42
CA VAL A 257 -6.36 9.80 14.43
C VAL A 257 -6.50 8.89 15.65
N ASN A 258 -6.49 7.59 15.42
CA ASN A 258 -6.39 6.60 16.49
C ASN A 258 -5.23 5.64 16.22
N ILE A 259 -4.58 5.22 17.30
CA ILE A 259 -3.50 4.23 17.28
C ILE A 259 -3.91 3.06 18.16
N ILE A 260 -3.61 1.85 17.70
CA ILE A 260 -3.76 0.63 18.47
C ILE A 260 -2.41 -0.08 18.58
N ASN A 261 -2.05 -0.51 19.80
CA ASN A 261 -0.96 -1.44 20.05
C ASN A 261 -1.52 -2.87 20.06
N LEU A 262 -1.05 -3.74 19.17
CA LEU A 262 -1.57 -5.10 18.97
C LEU A 262 -0.79 -6.18 19.73
N ASN A 263 0.22 -5.82 20.53
CA ASN A 263 0.95 -6.77 21.37
C ASN A 263 0.13 -7.34 22.54
N PRO A 264 -0.75 -6.57 23.23
CA PRO A 264 -1.63 -7.12 24.26
C PRO A 264 -2.63 -8.14 23.70
N SER A 265 -3.10 -9.07 24.54
CA SER A 265 -4.10 -10.09 24.16
C SER A 265 -5.48 -9.51 23.86
N SER A 266 -5.81 -8.35 24.45
CA SER A 266 -7.06 -7.62 24.24
C SER A 266 -6.74 -6.15 23.92
N PRO A 267 -6.30 -5.85 22.69
CA PRO A 267 -5.88 -4.52 22.31
C PRO A 267 -7.10 -3.60 22.11
N THR A 268 -6.92 -2.31 22.39
CA THR A 268 -7.93 -1.26 22.18
C THR A 268 -7.30 -0.08 21.46
N TYR A 269 -8.08 0.60 20.63
CA TYR A 269 -7.67 1.88 20.09
C TYR A 269 -7.60 2.95 21.19
N THR A 270 -6.66 3.87 21.00
CA THR A 270 -6.51 5.10 21.78
C THR A 270 -6.45 6.29 20.83
N ALA A 271 -6.96 7.44 21.26
CA ALA A 271 -6.80 8.70 20.53
C ALA A 271 -5.31 9.07 20.43
N ALA A 272 -4.90 9.58 19.27
CA ALA A 272 -3.64 10.27 19.07
C ALA A 272 -3.93 11.71 18.64
N PRO A 273 -2.93 12.60 18.56
CA PRO A 273 -3.14 13.95 18.04
C PRO A 273 -3.77 13.91 16.65
N SER A 274 -4.85 14.68 16.49
CA SER A 274 -5.59 14.78 15.24
C SER A 274 -4.72 15.36 14.12
N LEU A 275 -5.06 15.01 12.88
CA LEU A 275 -4.58 15.74 11.72
C LEU A 275 -4.86 17.24 11.87
N LEU A 276 -3.98 18.07 11.33
CA LEU A 276 -4.15 19.52 11.29
C LEU A 276 -5.24 19.91 10.27
N ASN A 277 -5.43 19.10 9.23
CA ASN A 277 -6.52 19.23 8.27
C ASN A 277 -7.31 17.94 8.15
N ALA A 278 -8.62 18.01 8.39
CA ALA A 278 -9.53 16.90 8.10
C ALA A 278 -9.45 16.53 6.63
N ARG A 279 -9.35 15.23 6.32
CA ARG A 279 -9.24 14.74 4.94
C ARG A 279 -9.74 13.31 4.78
N MET A 280 -10.38 13.05 3.65
CA MET A 280 -10.65 11.71 3.10
C MET A 280 -10.02 11.60 1.70
N HIS A 281 -9.92 10.39 1.15
CA HIS A 281 -9.30 10.10 -0.17
C HIS A 281 -7.78 10.32 -0.22
N HIS A 282 -7.16 10.49 0.94
CA HIS A 282 -5.75 10.82 1.09
C HIS A 282 -4.88 9.57 1.12
N ASN A 283 -3.57 9.74 0.94
CA ASN A 283 -2.61 8.66 1.03
C ASN A 283 -1.67 8.87 2.23
N ALA A 284 -1.19 7.77 2.82
CA ALA A 284 -0.17 7.77 3.86
C ALA A 284 1.03 6.94 3.41
N VAL A 285 2.24 7.48 3.59
CA VAL A 285 3.51 6.91 3.10
C VAL A 285 4.51 6.85 4.25
N LEU A 286 5.04 5.67 4.54
CA LEU A 286 6.15 5.52 5.48
C LEU A 286 7.45 6.08 4.87
N LEU A 287 8.15 6.94 5.61
CA LEU A 287 9.45 7.48 5.21
C LEU A 287 10.63 6.76 5.90
N PRO A 288 11.84 6.76 5.29
CA PRO A 288 13.01 6.07 5.86
C PRO A 288 13.59 6.67 7.15
N ASP A 289 13.11 7.85 7.54
CA ASP A 289 13.39 8.50 8.82
C ASP A 289 12.39 8.11 9.92
N ARG A 290 11.53 7.12 9.64
CA ARG A 290 10.43 6.60 10.49
C ARG A 290 9.26 7.56 10.69
N THR A 291 9.14 8.60 9.88
CA THR A 291 7.93 9.44 9.88
C THR A 291 6.86 8.90 8.92
N VAL A 292 5.63 9.39 9.08
CA VAL A 292 4.51 9.07 8.18
C VAL A 292 4.12 10.35 7.45
N PHE A 293 4.28 10.36 6.14
CA PHE A 293 3.87 11.47 5.27
C PHE A 293 2.44 11.26 4.78
N VAL A 294 1.60 12.27 4.92
CA VAL A 294 0.20 12.29 4.49
C VAL A 294 -0.01 13.41 3.49
N CYS A 295 -0.56 13.08 2.33
CA CYS A 295 -0.89 14.04 1.28
C CYS A 295 -2.21 13.68 0.58
N ASN A 296 -2.62 14.53 -0.36
CA ASN A 296 -3.85 14.38 -1.12
C ASN A 296 -5.11 14.47 -0.24
N GLY A 297 -6.26 14.24 -0.85
CA GLY A 297 -7.56 14.20 -0.22
C GLY A 297 -8.30 15.54 -0.22
N SER A 298 -9.53 15.49 0.28
CA SER A 298 -10.45 16.63 0.38
C SER A 298 -11.15 16.64 1.74
N ARG A 299 -11.61 17.82 2.16
CA ARG A 299 -12.46 17.98 3.35
C ARG A 299 -13.90 17.50 3.12
N MET A 300 -14.32 17.37 1.86
CA MET A 300 -15.69 16.99 1.50
C MET A 300 -15.70 16.21 0.19
N ASN A 301 -15.91 14.89 0.25
CA ASN A 301 -16.00 14.00 -0.93
C ASN A 301 -14.92 14.32 -2.00
N GLU A 302 -15.27 14.22 -3.27
CA GLU A 302 -14.43 14.56 -4.41
C GLU A 302 -14.38 16.07 -4.73
N ASP A 303 -14.86 16.94 -3.83
CA ASP A 303 -14.87 18.40 -4.05
C ASP A 303 -13.43 18.95 -4.17
N ILE A 304 -13.06 19.31 -5.41
CA ILE A 304 -11.76 19.87 -5.76
C ILE A 304 -11.51 21.22 -5.06
N GLY A 305 -12.58 21.99 -4.78
CA GLY A 305 -12.50 23.25 -4.05
C GLY A 305 -12.04 23.06 -2.60
N GLN A 306 -12.17 21.84 -2.07
CA GLN A 306 -11.80 21.46 -0.71
C GLN A 306 -10.54 20.56 -0.65
N SER A 307 -9.87 20.32 -1.79
CA SER A 307 -8.68 19.43 -1.86
C SER A 307 -7.33 20.15 -1.81
N THR A 308 -7.31 21.48 -1.71
CA THR A 308 -6.06 22.24 -1.54
C THR A 308 -5.62 22.19 -0.07
N LEU A 309 -4.99 21.08 0.33
CA LEU A 309 -4.57 20.83 1.70
C LEU A 309 -3.05 20.72 1.79
N PRO A 310 -2.39 21.40 2.75
CA PRO A 310 -0.98 21.15 3.07
C PRO A 310 -0.74 19.65 3.28
N ALA A 311 0.40 19.12 2.83
CA ALA A 311 0.78 17.79 3.29
C ALA A 311 1.21 17.85 4.76
N GLU A 312 1.18 16.71 5.44
CA GLU A 312 1.45 16.63 6.88
C GLU A 312 2.37 15.45 7.18
N ILE A 313 3.31 15.65 8.11
CA ILE A 313 4.20 14.59 8.58
C ILE A 313 3.89 14.30 10.04
N TYR A 314 3.53 13.04 10.32
CA TYR A 314 3.45 12.53 11.68
C TYR A 314 4.79 11.94 12.10
N ASN A 315 5.26 12.35 13.27
CA ASN A 315 6.44 11.78 13.89
C ASN A 315 6.02 10.85 15.05
N PRO A 316 6.14 9.52 14.90
CA PRO A 316 5.78 8.57 15.96
C PRO A 316 6.62 8.70 17.23
N ALA A 317 7.86 9.20 17.13
CA ALA A 317 8.76 9.33 18.28
C ALA A 317 8.36 10.47 19.23
N THR A 318 7.82 11.56 18.68
CA THR A 318 7.33 12.71 19.45
C THR A 318 5.81 12.72 19.59
N ASN A 319 5.11 11.86 18.85
CA ASN A 319 3.66 11.84 18.75
C ASN A 319 3.11 13.22 18.34
N THR A 320 3.64 13.80 17.27
CA THR A 320 3.24 15.14 16.79
C THR A 320 3.07 15.19 15.28
N TRP A 321 2.18 16.07 14.82
CA TRP A 321 2.05 16.44 13.41
C TRP A 321 2.83 17.70 13.09
N THR A 322 3.32 17.81 11.85
CA THR A 322 3.90 19.02 11.29
C THR A 322 3.32 19.21 9.89
N ALA A 323 2.69 20.36 9.65
CA ALA A 323 2.30 20.75 8.31
C ALA A 323 3.58 21.07 7.50
N VAL A 324 3.65 20.53 6.29
CA VAL A 324 4.64 20.87 5.28
C VAL A 324 3.93 21.54 4.10
N GLU A 325 4.62 21.74 3.00
CA GLU A 325 4.11 22.47 1.86
C GLU A 325 2.91 21.77 1.19
N THR A 326 2.00 22.58 0.66
CA THR A 326 0.85 22.13 -0.16
C THR A 326 1.35 21.62 -1.51
N PRO A 327 0.82 20.48 -2.02
CA PRO A 327 1.08 20.04 -3.40
C PRO A 327 0.70 21.14 -4.42
N ASN A 328 1.41 21.24 -5.54
CA ASN A 328 1.08 22.24 -6.56
C ASN A 328 -0.12 21.81 -7.43
N VAL A 329 -0.42 20.51 -7.48
CA VAL A 329 -1.57 19.97 -8.21
C VAL A 329 -2.73 19.79 -7.24
N ASN A 330 -3.82 20.51 -7.51
CA ASN A 330 -5.10 20.33 -6.83
C ASN A 330 -5.90 19.16 -7.47
N GLY A 331 -6.92 18.65 -6.79
CA GLY A 331 -7.83 17.63 -7.34
C GLY A 331 -7.36 16.18 -7.16
N ARG A 332 -6.36 15.94 -6.31
CA ARG A 332 -5.94 14.58 -5.91
C ARG A 332 -6.92 14.03 -4.86
N VAL A 333 -8.12 13.69 -5.31
CA VAL A 333 -9.22 13.16 -4.49
C VAL A 333 -9.31 11.64 -4.65
N TYR A 334 -10.52 11.09 -4.84
CA TYR A 334 -10.75 9.68 -5.12
C TYR A 334 -9.87 9.17 -6.27
N HIS A 335 -9.41 7.92 -6.20
CA HIS A 335 -8.42 7.33 -7.13
C HIS A 335 -7.05 8.03 -7.19
N SER A 336 -6.67 8.85 -6.21
CA SER A 336 -5.28 9.31 -6.09
C SER A 336 -4.38 8.24 -5.45
N VAL A 337 -3.10 8.31 -5.80
CA VAL A 337 -2.05 7.40 -5.33
C VAL A 337 -0.84 8.19 -4.84
N ALA A 338 -0.15 7.67 -3.82
CA ALA A 338 1.17 8.16 -3.44
C ALA A 338 2.07 6.99 -2.99
N LEU A 339 3.36 7.05 -3.35
CA LEU A 339 4.32 6.02 -2.93
C LEU A 339 5.75 6.55 -2.70
N LEU A 340 6.48 5.87 -1.81
CA LEU A 340 7.90 6.10 -1.56
C LEU A 340 8.75 5.58 -2.73
N LEU A 341 9.70 6.39 -3.22
CA LEU A 341 10.70 6.00 -4.22
C LEU A 341 12.01 5.53 -3.56
N PRO A 342 12.86 4.75 -4.27
CA PRO A 342 14.13 4.26 -3.74
C PRO A 342 15.12 5.35 -3.31
N ASP A 343 14.99 6.56 -3.84
CA ASP A 343 15.82 7.70 -3.44
C ASP A 343 15.26 8.49 -2.25
N GLY A 344 14.18 8.04 -1.62
CA GLY A 344 13.56 8.68 -0.46
C GLY A 344 12.57 9.80 -0.81
N ARG A 345 12.35 10.13 -2.09
CA ARG A 345 11.27 11.05 -2.47
C ARG A 345 9.92 10.33 -2.47
N VAL A 346 8.83 11.09 -2.44
CA VAL A 346 7.47 10.55 -2.59
C VAL A 346 6.90 11.00 -3.92
N VAL A 347 6.35 10.08 -4.70
CA VAL A 347 5.55 10.42 -5.89
C VAL A 347 4.07 10.42 -5.53
N THR A 348 3.32 11.35 -6.10
CA THR A 348 1.86 11.38 -6.08
C THR A 348 1.30 11.57 -7.49
N ALA A 349 0.21 10.88 -7.80
CA ALA A 349 -0.45 10.92 -9.11
C ALA A 349 -1.96 10.68 -8.95
N GLY A 350 -2.73 10.97 -10.01
CA GLY A 350 -4.15 10.63 -10.05
C GLY A 350 -5.02 11.56 -9.24
N GLY A 351 -6.27 11.13 -9.06
CA GLY A 351 -7.40 11.96 -8.69
C GLY A 351 -8.45 11.89 -9.80
N ASN A 352 -9.66 11.51 -9.43
CA ASN A 352 -10.77 11.29 -10.35
C ASN A 352 -12.02 11.95 -9.77
N PRO A 353 -12.12 13.29 -9.88
CA PRO A 353 -13.21 14.05 -9.25
C PRO A 353 -14.59 13.72 -9.83
N GLU A 354 -14.64 13.40 -11.12
CA GLU A 354 -15.85 12.98 -11.83
C GLU A 354 -15.51 11.84 -12.79
N ARG A 355 -16.45 10.93 -13.04
CA ARG A 355 -16.26 9.79 -13.96
C ARG A 355 -15.77 10.27 -15.33
N GLY A 356 -14.75 9.62 -15.89
CA GLY A 356 -14.10 10.03 -17.15
C GLY A 356 -13.16 11.23 -17.07
N SER A 357 -13.11 11.97 -15.95
CA SER A 357 -12.20 13.11 -15.74
C SER A 357 -11.15 12.79 -14.67
N TYR A 358 -9.86 12.91 -15.00
CA TYR A 358 -8.78 12.56 -14.07
C TYR A 358 -7.58 13.50 -14.13
N GLU A 359 -6.85 13.58 -13.03
CA GLU A 359 -5.62 14.34 -12.91
C GLU A 359 -4.42 13.50 -13.37
N SER A 360 -3.92 13.81 -14.57
CA SER A 360 -2.84 13.06 -15.21
C SER A 360 -1.44 13.50 -14.79
N ARG A 361 -1.28 14.68 -14.15
CA ARG A 361 0.04 15.17 -13.75
C ARG A 361 0.62 14.34 -12.62
N ILE A 362 1.93 14.16 -12.67
CA ILE A 362 2.73 13.51 -11.63
C ILE A 362 3.48 14.58 -10.84
N GLU A 363 3.46 14.48 -9.52
CA GLU A 363 4.25 15.33 -8.64
C GLU A 363 5.20 14.52 -7.77
N ILE A 364 6.36 15.11 -7.49
CA ILE A 364 7.36 14.57 -6.58
C ILE A 364 7.51 15.51 -5.38
N TYR A 365 7.36 14.97 -4.18
CA TYR A 365 7.72 15.61 -2.93
C TYR A 365 9.14 15.20 -2.52
N SER A 366 9.95 16.19 -2.16
CA SER A 366 11.29 16.02 -1.61
C SER A 366 11.26 16.37 -0.11
N PRO A 367 11.25 15.37 0.80
CA PRO A 367 11.28 15.61 2.23
C PRO A 367 12.53 16.41 2.67
N ALA A 368 12.48 17.03 3.85
CA ALA A 368 13.54 17.91 4.34
C ALA A 368 14.94 17.26 4.40
N TYR A 369 15.02 15.94 4.56
CA TYR A 369 16.31 15.23 4.52
C TYR A 369 16.98 15.23 3.14
N MET A 370 16.28 15.58 2.06
CA MET A 370 16.81 15.60 0.70
C MET A 370 17.80 16.76 0.47
N SER A 371 17.77 17.80 1.30
CA SER A 371 18.71 18.93 1.24
C SER A 371 19.99 18.71 2.06
N GLN A 372 20.10 17.59 2.78
CA GLN A 372 21.22 17.28 3.65
C GLN A 372 22.23 16.33 2.98
N THR A 373 23.44 16.23 3.55
CA THR A 373 24.43 15.21 3.11
C THR A 373 23.96 13.82 3.54
N ARG A 374 23.73 12.95 2.55
CA ARG A 374 23.16 11.63 2.76
C ARG A 374 24.24 10.56 2.93
N PRO A 375 24.06 9.56 3.81
CA PRO A 375 24.96 8.42 3.88
C PRO A 375 24.86 7.57 2.61
N THR A 376 25.90 6.78 2.31
CA THR A 376 25.93 5.95 1.09
C THR A 376 26.12 4.47 1.43
N ILE A 377 25.40 3.61 0.69
CA ILE A 377 25.61 2.15 0.71
C ILE A 377 26.51 1.80 -0.47
N GLN A 378 27.80 1.57 -0.20
CA GLN A 378 28.77 1.17 -1.22
C GLN A 378 28.45 -0.24 -1.73
N SER A 379 28.23 -1.18 -0.82
CA SER A 379 27.78 -2.53 -1.17
C SER A 379 26.98 -3.17 -0.02
N ALA A 380 26.10 -4.09 -0.40
CA ALA A 380 25.37 -4.98 0.49
C ALA A 380 24.87 -6.19 -0.32
N PRO A 381 24.59 -7.33 0.33
CA PRO A 381 23.93 -8.47 -0.29
C PRO A 381 22.59 -8.09 -0.95
N GLN A 382 22.31 -8.69 -2.11
CA GLN A 382 21.01 -8.55 -2.80
C GLN A 382 19.99 -9.62 -2.38
N LEU A 383 20.44 -10.65 -1.66
CA LEU A 383 19.65 -11.79 -1.22
C LEU A 383 20.09 -12.18 0.18
N VAL A 384 19.14 -12.48 1.06
CA VAL A 384 19.41 -12.98 2.40
C VAL A 384 18.29 -13.91 2.85
N GLY A 385 18.65 -14.98 3.54
CA GLY A 385 17.67 -15.82 4.24
C GLY A 385 17.25 -15.22 5.58
N TYR A 386 16.09 -15.61 6.08
CA TYR A 386 15.64 -15.25 7.43
C TYR A 386 16.70 -15.60 8.51
N GLY A 387 16.94 -14.69 9.45
CA GLY A 387 18.01 -14.83 10.46
C GLY A 387 19.44 -14.69 9.91
N GLY A 388 19.61 -14.45 8.60
CA GLY A 388 20.90 -14.30 7.95
C GLY A 388 21.59 -12.98 8.29
N ARG A 389 22.93 -13.01 8.30
CA ARG A 389 23.77 -11.83 8.50
C ARG A 389 23.84 -11.00 7.22
N ILE A 390 23.76 -9.68 7.35
CA ILE A 390 23.94 -8.71 6.26
C ILE A 390 25.11 -7.81 6.63
N THR A 391 26.12 -7.77 5.76
CA THR A 391 27.24 -6.83 5.87
C THR A 391 27.03 -5.68 4.90
N ILE A 392 27.04 -4.45 5.41
CA ILE A 392 26.80 -3.23 4.64
C ILE A 392 28.10 -2.42 4.65
N GLN A 393 28.67 -2.16 3.47
CA GLN A 393 29.83 -1.29 3.34
C GLN A 393 29.35 0.16 3.20
N THR A 394 29.82 1.02 4.11
CA THR A 394 29.50 2.44 4.14
C THR A 394 30.59 3.23 4.86
N PRO A 395 31.11 4.32 4.28
CA PRO A 395 32.13 5.14 4.94
C PRO A 395 31.58 5.90 6.16
N GLN A 396 30.25 5.96 6.31
CA GLN A 396 29.59 6.62 7.44
C GLN A 396 29.16 5.65 8.55
N ALA A 397 29.74 4.44 8.63
CA ALA A 397 29.30 3.38 9.54
C ALA A 397 29.16 3.83 11.02
N ALA A 398 30.05 4.70 11.51
CA ALA A 398 30.00 5.22 12.87
C ALA A 398 28.77 6.11 13.17
N SER A 399 28.21 6.79 12.16
CA SER A 399 27.10 7.74 12.33
C SER A 399 25.74 7.20 11.91
N ILE A 400 25.65 5.94 11.49
CA ILE A 400 24.38 5.30 11.14
C ILE A 400 23.57 4.99 12.39
N LYS A 401 22.42 5.64 12.56
CA LYS A 401 21.50 5.38 13.67
C LYS A 401 20.74 4.08 13.46
N TRP A 402 20.29 3.87 12.22
CA TRP A 402 19.41 2.77 11.90
C TRP A 402 19.70 2.12 10.54
N VAL A 403 19.38 0.83 10.46
CA VAL A 403 19.28 0.09 9.20
C VAL A 403 17.88 -0.50 9.12
N HIS A 404 17.20 -0.26 8.00
CA HIS A 404 15.79 -0.64 7.82
C HIS A 404 15.55 -1.28 6.47
N LEU A 405 14.62 -2.24 6.45
CA LEU A 405 13.99 -2.74 5.23
C LEU A 405 12.61 -2.12 5.10
N ILE A 406 12.34 -1.44 3.98
CA ILE A 406 11.01 -0.91 3.65
C ILE A 406 10.45 -1.73 2.50
N ARG A 407 9.29 -2.37 2.70
CA ARG A 407 8.61 -3.11 1.63
C ARG A 407 8.05 -2.10 0.61
N PRO A 408 8.24 -2.31 -0.70
CA PRO A 408 7.68 -1.41 -1.70
C PRO A 408 6.16 -1.38 -1.63
N MET A 409 5.62 -0.21 -1.96
CA MET A 409 4.19 0.09 -1.93
C MET A 409 3.47 -0.48 -3.16
N ALA A 410 2.20 -0.84 -2.96
CA ALA A 410 1.25 -1.23 -4.01
C ALA A 410 -0.14 -0.70 -3.64
N THR A 411 -0.42 0.56 -4.00
CA THR A 411 -1.49 1.37 -3.43
C THR A 411 -2.61 1.68 -4.41
N THR A 412 -3.82 1.84 -3.87
CA THR A 412 -5.01 2.33 -4.56
C THR A 412 -6.05 2.77 -3.52
N HIS A 413 -6.95 3.71 -3.80
CA HIS A 413 -8.10 4.05 -2.94
C HIS A 413 -7.76 4.32 -1.45
N GLY A 414 -6.60 4.92 -1.16
CA GLY A 414 -6.11 5.12 0.23
C GLY A 414 -5.58 3.86 0.93
N LEU A 415 -5.72 2.69 0.30
CA LEU A 415 -5.25 1.38 0.76
C LEU A 415 -3.81 1.09 0.28
N ASP A 416 -2.99 0.56 1.18
CA ASP A 416 -1.74 -0.16 0.88
C ASP A 416 -1.55 -1.27 1.93
N THR A 417 -1.55 -2.54 1.49
CA THR A 417 -1.34 -3.71 2.37
C THR A 417 0.11 -4.20 2.43
N GLU A 418 1.00 -3.61 1.62
CA GLU A 418 2.39 -4.02 1.47
C GLU A 418 3.32 -3.24 2.39
N GLN A 419 3.20 -1.91 2.40
CA GLN A 419 4.17 -1.02 3.02
C GLN A 419 4.38 -1.35 4.50
N ARG A 420 5.65 -1.52 4.86
CA ARG A 420 6.10 -1.70 6.25
C ARG A 420 7.59 -1.41 6.33
N LEU A 421 8.01 -0.83 7.44
CA LEU A 421 9.41 -0.58 7.76
C LEU A 421 9.84 -1.52 8.88
N VAL A 422 10.82 -2.38 8.61
CA VAL A 422 11.33 -3.39 9.54
C VAL A 422 12.77 -3.05 9.89
N ASP A 423 13.04 -2.86 11.18
CA ASP A 423 14.40 -2.60 11.65
C ASP A 423 15.28 -3.83 11.56
N LEU A 424 16.54 -3.61 11.22
CA LEU A 424 17.61 -4.61 11.33
C LEU A 424 18.56 -4.18 12.45
N PRO A 425 18.63 -4.93 13.58
CA PRO A 425 19.54 -4.60 14.67
C PRO A 425 21.00 -4.52 14.18
N ILE A 426 21.71 -3.47 14.59
CA ILE A 426 23.13 -3.32 14.28
C ILE A 426 23.94 -4.07 15.34
N ASN A 427 24.47 -5.23 14.95
CA ASN A 427 25.21 -6.12 15.84
C ASN A 427 26.63 -5.62 16.10
N SER A 428 27.28 -5.09 15.05
CA SER A 428 28.64 -4.55 15.16
C SER A 428 28.93 -3.56 14.03
N ARG A 429 29.97 -2.76 14.24
CA ARG A 429 30.44 -1.72 13.32
C ARG A 429 31.95 -1.75 13.21
N THR A 430 32.47 -1.43 12.04
CA THR A 430 33.85 -1.00 11.84
C THR A 430 33.85 0.46 11.37
N ASN A 431 35.01 1.02 11.04
CA ASN A 431 35.09 2.37 10.46
C ASN A 431 34.37 2.51 9.11
N SER A 432 34.16 1.40 8.38
CA SER A 432 33.62 1.42 7.02
C SER A 432 32.53 0.37 6.76
N SER A 433 32.05 -0.33 7.80
CA SER A 433 31.01 -1.35 7.63
C SER A 433 30.08 -1.50 8.83
N LEU A 434 28.87 -1.95 8.54
CA LEU A 434 27.88 -2.40 9.52
C LEU A 434 27.62 -3.89 9.34
N SER A 435 27.38 -4.57 10.45
CA SER A 435 26.86 -5.93 10.46
C SER A 435 25.49 -5.93 11.12
N VAL A 436 24.46 -6.32 10.37
CA VAL A 436 23.07 -6.45 10.86
C VAL A 436 22.55 -7.88 10.64
N THR A 437 21.43 -8.23 11.25
CA THR A 437 20.77 -9.54 11.05
C THR A 437 19.37 -9.33 10.49
N ALA A 438 19.02 -10.05 9.43
CA ALA A 438 17.65 -10.15 8.94
C ALA A 438 16.76 -10.78 10.03
N THR A 439 15.51 -10.32 10.17
CA THR A 439 14.58 -10.95 11.11
C THR A 439 14.42 -12.45 10.81
N SER A 440 14.17 -13.26 11.84
CA SER A 440 13.76 -14.67 11.68
C SER A 440 12.24 -14.81 11.51
N ASN A 441 11.47 -13.75 11.78
CA ASN A 441 10.02 -13.78 11.74
C ASN A 441 9.49 -13.37 10.36
N ARG A 442 9.03 -14.36 9.58
CA ARG A 442 8.44 -14.15 8.24
C ARG A 442 7.13 -13.37 8.26
N ASN A 443 6.41 -13.32 9.39
CA ASN A 443 5.20 -12.51 9.47
C ASN A 443 5.51 -11.03 9.71
N LEU A 444 6.62 -10.73 10.39
CA LEU A 444 7.10 -9.37 10.56
C LEU A 444 7.57 -8.79 9.21
N ALA A 445 8.40 -9.56 8.49
CA ALA A 445 8.86 -9.23 7.14
C ALA A 445 8.49 -10.37 6.17
N PRO A 446 7.32 -10.31 5.50
CA PRO A 446 6.93 -11.30 4.49
C PRO A 446 7.96 -11.47 3.38
N PRO A 447 8.11 -12.66 2.79
CA PRO A 447 9.13 -12.90 1.78
C PRO A 447 8.91 -12.00 0.57
N GLY A 448 9.99 -11.56 -0.07
CA GLY A 448 9.91 -10.60 -1.18
C GLY A 448 11.06 -9.60 -1.21
N TYR A 449 10.92 -8.59 -2.06
CA TYR A 449 11.89 -7.52 -2.22
C TYR A 449 11.63 -6.37 -1.24
N TYR A 450 12.71 -5.75 -0.78
CA TYR A 450 12.71 -4.62 0.13
C TYR A 450 13.71 -3.57 -0.34
N MET A 451 13.39 -2.30 -0.09
CA MET A 451 14.34 -1.20 -0.13
C MET A 451 15.09 -1.14 1.19
N MET A 452 16.39 -1.42 1.18
CA MET A 452 17.24 -1.28 2.36
C MET A 452 17.82 0.13 2.43
N PHE A 453 17.54 0.83 3.52
CA PHE A 453 18.07 2.15 3.84
C PHE A 453 19.02 2.08 5.04
N ILE A 454 20.06 2.91 5.01
CA ILE A 454 20.80 3.31 6.22
C ILE A 454 20.46 4.76 6.53
N THR A 455 20.13 5.06 7.79
CA THR A 455 19.72 6.40 8.23
C THR A 455 20.68 6.87 9.32
N ASN A 456 21.24 8.06 9.17
CA ASN A 456 22.24 8.60 10.10
C ASN A 456 21.61 9.18 11.39
N ASN A 457 22.45 9.62 12.33
CA ASN A 457 22.03 10.21 13.61
C ASN A 457 21.17 11.47 13.49
N ASN A 458 21.22 12.15 12.33
CA ASN A 458 20.41 13.33 12.00
C ASN A 458 19.12 12.95 11.25
N ASN A 459 18.76 11.66 11.23
CA ASN A 459 17.62 11.11 10.52
C ASN A 459 17.67 11.32 8.99
N VAL A 460 18.86 11.42 8.40
CA VAL A 460 19.03 11.53 6.94
C VAL A 460 19.26 10.15 6.34
N PRO A 461 18.40 9.67 5.42
CA PRO A 461 18.53 8.35 4.82
C PRO A 461 19.42 8.33 3.59
N SER A 462 20.03 7.19 3.30
CA SER A 462 20.71 6.91 2.04
C SER A 462 19.72 6.81 0.88
N VAL A 463 20.22 6.71 -0.36
CA VAL A 463 19.46 6.02 -1.42
C VAL A 463 19.38 4.53 -1.06
N ALA A 464 18.25 3.89 -1.33
CA ALA A 464 18.06 2.48 -1.02
C ALA A 464 18.93 1.55 -1.87
N ARG A 465 19.22 0.38 -1.33
CA ARG A 465 19.63 -0.80 -2.11
C ARG A 465 18.54 -1.85 -2.04
N TRP A 466 18.20 -2.46 -3.17
CA TRP A 466 17.26 -3.58 -3.20
C TRP A 466 17.89 -4.83 -2.58
N ILE A 467 17.12 -5.51 -1.72
CA ILE A 467 17.45 -6.81 -1.14
C ILE A 467 16.21 -7.69 -1.15
N GLN A 468 16.38 -8.98 -1.45
CA GLN A 468 15.32 -9.97 -1.39
C GLN A 468 15.47 -10.83 -0.13
N LEU A 469 14.37 -11.01 0.59
CA LEU A 469 14.27 -11.89 1.75
C LEU A 469 13.58 -13.20 1.34
N ILE A 470 14.25 -14.34 1.52
CA ILE A 470 13.78 -15.68 1.09
C ILE A 470 13.58 -16.65 2.25
#